data_AF-A0A5J4KIQ9-F1
#
_entry.id   AF-A0A5J4KIQ9-F1
#
_cell.length_a   1.000
_cell.length_b   1.000
_cell.length_c   1.000
_cell.angle_alpha   90.00
_cell.angle_beta   90.00
_cell.angle_gamma   90.00
#
_symmetry.space_group_name_H-M   'P 1'
#
loop_
_entity.id
_entity.type
_entity.pdbx_description
1 polymer ?
#
loop_
_entity_poly.entity_id
_entity_poly.type
_entity_poly.pdbx_seq_one_letter_code
_entity_poly.pdbx_strand_id
1 'polypeptide(L)'
;MKCQYSLCPNEVEIQSGHRPRKYCSDSCKQNAYRARLDEAARQAEELARQERERQAKAFLRQEYGDLLPDTIELLYQLRQSGHYNLVQSIGWAIVAERERVTHAQERARLAHAIMNLGEPDYHSIIVADAGHSEFVILGGRDAWQGFTEKASLEHLRTIYELYIEPIERNQLKRAKQS
;
A
#
# COMPACT_ATOMS: atom_id res chain seq x y z
N MET A 1 41.82 -38.33 -8.92
CA MET A 1 40.68 -37.39 -9.15
C MET A 1 39.46 -37.97 -8.46
N LYS A 2 38.64 -37.20 -7.74
CA LYS A 2 37.44 -37.74 -7.07
C LYS A 2 36.26 -37.91 -8.04
N CYS A 3 35.39 -38.88 -7.77
CA CYS A 3 34.12 -39.04 -8.49
C CYS A 3 33.27 -37.76 -8.37
N GLN A 4 32.62 -37.34 -9.46
CA GLN A 4 31.75 -36.15 -9.45
C GLN A 4 30.39 -36.38 -8.78
N TYR A 5 30.07 -37.60 -8.35
CA TYR A 5 28.89 -37.85 -7.53
C TYR A 5 29.23 -37.54 -6.06
N SER A 6 28.55 -36.54 -5.47
CA SER A 6 28.88 -35.97 -4.16
C SER A 6 28.84 -36.96 -2.99
N LEU A 7 28.08 -38.05 -3.12
CA LEU A 7 27.97 -39.11 -2.10
C LEU A 7 28.93 -40.28 -2.34
N CYS A 8 29.74 -40.26 -3.40
CA CYS A 8 30.71 -41.32 -3.69
C CYS A 8 32.11 -40.93 -3.21
N PRO A 9 32.71 -41.66 -2.25
CA PRO A 9 34.07 -41.38 -1.79
C PRO A 9 35.15 -41.86 -2.76
N ASN A 10 34.79 -42.66 -3.78
CA ASN A 10 35.75 -43.31 -4.66
C ASN A 10 36.47 -42.33 -5.58
N GLU A 11 37.73 -42.65 -5.86
CA GLU A 11 38.51 -41.97 -6.88
C GLU A 11 38.23 -42.54 -8.27
N VAL A 12 38.44 -41.69 -9.28
CA VAL A 12 38.37 -42.07 -10.68
C VAL A 12 39.77 -42.39 -11.17
N GLU A 13 39.96 -43.62 -11.62
CA GLU A 13 41.19 -44.08 -12.27
C GLU A 13 41.42 -43.33 -13.59
N ILE A 14 42.64 -42.84 -13.77
CA ILE A 14 43.07 -42.15 -15.00
C ILE A 14 43.90 -43.14 -15.81
N GLN A 15 43.33 -43.67 -16.90
CA GLN A 15 44.07 -44.45 -17.87
C GLN A 15 44.78 -43.52 -18.86
N SER A 16 46.08 -43.69 -19.04
CA SER A 16 46.90 -42.89 -19.97
C SER A 16 46.42 -43.05 -21.42
N GLY A 17 46.27 -41.94 -22.15
CA GLY A 17 45.81 -41.94 -23.54
C GLY A 17 44.29 -41.88 -23.73
N HIS A 18 43.50 -41.93 -22.65
CA HIS A 18 42.04 -41.81 -22.70
C HIS A 18 41.54 -40.52 -22.02
N ARG A 19 40.36 -40.04 -22.43
CA ARG A 19 39.69 -38.92 -21.76
C ARG A 19 39.41 -39.30 -20.29
N PRO A 20 39.79 -38.46 -19.31
CA PRO A 20 39.51 -38.72 -17.90
C PRO A 20 38.00 -38.93 -17.68
N ARG A 21 37.63 -40.03 -17.02
CA ARG A 21 36.24 -40.27 -16.63
C ARG A 21 35.85 -39.28 -15.53
N LYS A 22 34.57 -38.90 -15.51
CA LYS A 22 34.00 -38.02 -14.47
C LYS A 22 33.43 -38.79 -13.28
N TYR A 23 33.13 -40.07 -13.48
CA TYR A 23 32.48 -40.93 -12.49
C TYR A 23 33.20 -42.28 -12.45
N CYS A 24 33.28 -42.89 -11.27
CA CYS A 24 33.91 -44.19 -11.07
C CYS A 24 33.07 -45.34 -11.65
N SER A 25 31.75 -45.17 -11.78
CA SER A 25 30.84 -46.19 -12.35
C SER A 25 29.65 -45.55 -13.09
N ASP A 26 28.97 -46.33 -13.93
CA ASP A 26 27.73 -45.87 -14.58
C ASP A 26 26.61 -45.62 -13.56
N SER A 27 26.54 -46.40 -12.48
CA SER A 27 25.65 -46.13 -11.36
C SER A 27 25.89 -44.75 -10.72
N CYS A 28 27.16 -44.35 -10.52
CA CYS A 28 27.47 -43.00 -10.03
C CYS A 28 27.05 -41.90 -11.01
N LYS A 29 27.16 -42.15 -12.31
CA LYS A 29 26.68 -41.21 -13.35
C LYS A 29 25.15 -41.05 -13.29
N GLN A 30 24.41 -42.16 -13.19
CA GLN A 30 22.95 -42.15 -13.09
C GLN A 30 22.46 -41.49 -11.79
N ASN A 31 23.09 -41.80 -10.66
CA ASN A 31 22.72 -41.21 -9.37
C ASN A 31 23.05 -39.71 -9.32
N ALA A 32 24.19 -39.28 -9.87
CA ALA A 32 24.51 -37.86 -10.00
C ALA A 32 23.52 -37.13 -10.90
N TYR A 33 23.03 -37.78 -11.97
CA TYR A 33 21.99 -37.22 -12.82
C TYR A 33 20.65 -37.08 -12.09
N ARG A 34 20.20 -38.13 -11.39
CA ARG A 34 18.98 -38.09 -10.57
C ARG A 34 19.04 -37.01 -9.49
N ALA A 35 20.15 -36.92 -8.77
CA ALA A 35 20.33 -35.89 -7.74
C ALA A 35 20.24 -34.46 -8.31
N ARG A 36 20.70 -34.22 -9.55
CA ARG A 36 20.51 -32.93 -10.22
C ARG A 36 19.07 -32.67 -10.61
N LEU A 37 18.35 -33.69 -11.06
CA LEU A 37 16.92 -33.56 -11.37
C LEU A 37 16.10 -33.27 -10.11
N ASP A 38 16.37 -33.99 -9.03
CA ASP A 38 15.70 -33.78 -7.74
C ASP A 38 16.00 -32.39 -7.19
N GLU A 39 17.25 -31.93 -7.28
CA GLU A 39 17.62 -30.57 -6.90
C GLU A 39 16.92 -29.51 -7.76
N ALA A 40 16.90 -29.69 -9.08
CA ALA A 40 16.19 -28.78 -9.99
C ALA A 40 14.69 -28.74 -9.71
N ALA A 41 14.08 -29.89 -9.39
CA ALA A 41 12.67 -29.98 -9.02
C ALA A 41 12.38 -29.21 -7.72
N ARG A 42 13.21 -29.39 -6.68
CA ARG A 42 13.10 -28.65 -5.41
C ARG A 42 13.25 -27.15 -5.60
N GLN A 43 14.20 -26.72 -6.43
CA GLN A 43 14.39 -25.30 -6.74
C GLN A 43 13.19 -24.72 -7.49
N ALA A 44 12.64 -25.46 -8.47
CA ALA A 44 11.44 -25.03 -9.18
C ALA A 44 10.22 -24.91 -8.25
N GLU A 45 10.04 -25.86 -7.33
CA GLU A 45 8.97 -25.83 -6.33
C GLU A 45 9.12 -24.65 -5.36
N GLU A 46 10.34 -24.39 -4.89
CA GLU A 46 10.65 -23.25 -4.02
C GLU A 46 10.32 -21.91 -4.70
N LEU A 47 10.75 -21.73 -5.94
CA LEU A 47 10.45 -20.54 -6.73
C LEU A 47 8.94 -20.37 -6.94
N ALA A 48 8.23 -21.46 -7.24
CA ALA A 48 6.78 -21.43 -7.37
C ALA A 48 6.08 -21.07 -6.05
N ARG A 49 6.60 -21.52 -4.90
CA ARG A 49 6.09 -21.15 -3.57
C ARG A 49 6.28 -19.67 -3.29
N GLN A 50 7.48 -19.15 -3.54
CA GLN A 50 7.81 -17.74 -3.35
C GLN A 50 6.97 -16.82 -4.24
N GLU A 51 6.71 -17.23 -5.49
CA GLU A 51 5.87 -16.46 -6.40
C GLU A 51 4.41 -16.43 -5.92
N ARG A 52 3.85 -17.57 -5.47
CA ARG A 52 2.50 -17.61 -4.89
C ARG A 52 2.38 -16.73 -3.64
N GLU A 53 3.38 -16.76 -2.78
CA GLU A 53 3.44 -15.91 -1.59
C GLU A 53 3.48 -14.42 -1.98
N ARG A 54 4.33 -14.05 -2.94
CA ARG A 54 4.43 -12.68 -3.45
C ARG A 54 3.09 -12.20 -4.02
N GLN A 55 2.42 -13.02 -4.82
CA GLN A 55 1.11 -12.70 -5.39
C GLN A 55 0.04 -12.54 -4.32
N ALA A 56 0.00 -13.42 -3.32
CA ALA A 56 -0.94 -13.33 -2.21
C ALA A 56 -0.74 -12.04 -1.40
N LYS A 57 0.51 -11.66 -1.12
CA LYS A 57 0.84 -10.40 -0.44
C LYS A 57 0.51 -9.18 -1.29
N ALA A 58 0.74 -9.24 -2.61
CA ALA A 58 0.37 -8.17 -3.53
C ALA A 58 -1.15 -7.96 -3.58
N PHE A 59 -1.93 -9.04 -3.57
CA PHE A 59 -3.39 -8.97 -3.49
C PHE A 59 -3.86 -8.25 -2.22
N LEU A 60 -3.27 -8.56 -1.05
CA LEU A 60 -3.61 -7.88 0.20
C LEU A 60 -3.33 -6.36 0.15
N ARG A 61 -2.24 -5.95 -0.50
CA ARG A 61 -1.92 -4.53 -0.72
C ARG A 61 -2.89 -3.86 -1.69
N GLN A 62 -3.35 -4.58 -2.70
CA GLN A 62 -4.34 -4.05 -3.64
C GLN A 62 -5.69 -3.86 -2.95
N GLU A 63 -6.09 -4.79 -2.08
CA GLU A 63 -7.38 -4.79 -1.41
C GLU A 63 -7.47 -3.75 -0.29
N TYR A 64 -6.44 -3.65 0.56
CA TYR A 64 -6.45 -2.80 1.76
C TYR A 64 -5.53 -1.57 1.66
N GLY A 65 -4.98 -1.33 0.48
CA GLY A 65 -4.06 -0.22 0.20
C GLY A 65 -2.64 -0.46 0.73
N ASP A 66 -1.89 0.63 0.86
CA ASP A 66 -0.47 0.58 1.21
C ASP A 66 -0.27 0.33 2.72
N LEU A 67 -0.45 -0.92 3.14
CA LEU A 67 -0.22 -1.38 4.50
C LEU A 67 1.28 -1.57 4.76
N LEU A 68 1.67 -1.42 6.04
CA LEU A 68 3.05 -1.69 6.46
C LEU A 68 3.44 -3.15 6.15
N PRO A 69 4.73 -3.41 5.82
CA PRO A 69 5.19 -4.76 5.51
C PRO A 69 4.83 -5.80 6.57
N ASP A 70 5.00 -5.48 7.84
CA ASP A 70 4.71 -6.38 8.97
C ASP A 70 3.20 -6.67 9.10
N THR A 71 2.35 -5.71 8.77
CA THR A 71 0.90 -5.91 8.75
C THR A 71 0.49 -6.85 7.62
N ILE A 72 1.09 -6.69 6.43
CA ILE A 72 0.85 -7.61 5.31
C ILE A 72 1.32 -9.02 5.66
N GLU A 73 2.44 -9.16 6.34
CA GLU A 73 2.96 -10.46 6.79
C GLU A 73 1.98 -11.13 7.76
N LEU A 74 1.51 -10.41 8.77
CA LEU A 74 0.52 -10.91 9.72
C LEU A 74 -0.77 -11.35 9.02
N LEU A 75 -1.32 -10.52 8.13
CA LEU A 75 -2.55 -10.85 7.40
C LEU A 75 -2.35 -12.05 6.47
N TYR A 76 -1.18 -12.17 5.84
CA TYR A 76 -0.82 -13.33 5.04
C TYR A 76 -0.80 -14.61 5.88
N GLN A 77 -0.13 -14.61 7.03
CA GLN A 77 -0.05 -15.77 7.93
C GLN A 77 -1.43 -16.19 8.48
N LEU A 78 -2.26 -15.21 8.84
CA LEU A 78 -3.64 -15.45 9.27
C LEU A 78 -4.47 -16.10 8.16
N ARG A 79 -4.32 -15.63 6.91
CA ARG A 79 -4.99 -16.21 5.75
C ARG A 79 -4.53 -17.64 5.46
N GLN A 80 -3.22 -17.91 5.55
CA GLN A 80 -2.67 -19.26 5.41
C GLN A 80 -3.21 -20.23 6.48
N SER A 81 -3.50 -19.70 7.68
CA SER A 81 -4.10 -20.46 8.79
C SER A 81 -5.63 -20.65 8.66
N GLY A 82 -6.25 -20.10 7.61
CA GLY A 82 -7.69 -20.22 7.35
C GLY A 82 -8.56 -19.13 7.99
N HIS A 83 -7.97 -18.10 8.59
CA HIS A 83 -8.70 -17.03 9.28
C HIS A 83 -9.17 -15.90 8.35
N TYR A 84 -9.90 -16.23 7.28
CA TYR A 84 -10.31 -15.28 6.24
C TYR A 84 -11.15 -14.09 6.78
N ASN A 85 -12.15 -14.37 7.63
CA ASN A 85 -13.03 -13.33 8.18
C ASN A 85 -12.27 -12.33 9.07
N LEU A 86 -11.29 -12.83 9.82
CA LEU A 86 -10.45 -11.99 10.69
C LEU A 86 -9.56 -11.07 9.84
N VAL A 87 -8.95 -11.61 8.77
CA VAL A 87 -8.15 -10.81 7.82
C VAL A 87 -8.98 -9.68 7.23
N GLN A 88 -10.21 -9.97 6.78
CA GLN A 88 -11.11 -8.94 6.26
C GLN A 88 -11.46 -7.89 7.30
N SER A 89 -11.81 -8.32 8.52
CA SER A 89 -12.20 -7.41 9.60
C SER A 89 -11.05 -6.46 9.99
N ILE A 90 -9.82 -6.99 10.10
CA ILE A 90 -8.63 -6.17 10.38
C ILE A 90 -8.33 -5.24 9.21
N GLY A 91 -8.34 -5.76 7.98
CA GLY A 91 -8.08 -4.97 6.78
C GLY A 91 -9.02 -3.76 6.66
N TRP A 92 -10.32 -3.99 6.76
CA TRP A 92 -11.32 -2.92 6.70
C TRP A 92 -11.26 -1.96 7.89
N ALA A 93 -10.96 -2.44 9.09
CA ALA A 93 -10.78 -1.56 10.25
C ALA A 93 -9.61 -0.58 10.05
N ILE A 94 -8.50 -1.05 9.47
CA ILE A 94 -7.34 -0.19 9.16
C ILE A 94 -7.70 0.85 8.09
N VAL A 95 -8.40 0.43 7.03
CA VAL A 95 -8.84 1.35 5.96
C VAL A 95 -9.76 2.44 6.53
N ALA A 96 -10.79 2.04 7.29
CA ALA A 96 -11.73 2.97 7.90
C ALA A 96 -11.05 3.96 8.86
N GLU A 97 -10.05 3.50 9.63
CA GLU A 97 -9.31 4.38 10.53
C GLU A 97 -8.46 5.40 9.76
N ARG A 98 -7.81 4.99 8.66
CA ARG A 98 -7.05 5.90 7.79
C ARG A 98 -7.94 6.94 7.15
N GLU A 99 -9.10 6.53 6.64
CA GLU A 99 -10.10 7.44 6.08
C GLU A 99 -10.56 8.44 7.14
N ARG A 100 -10.87 7.97 8.36
CA ARG A 100 -11.26 8.82 9.49
C ARG A 100 -10.20 9.88 9.81
N VAL A 101 -8.92 9.49 9.89
CA VAL A 101 -7.81 10.42 10.14
C VAL A 101 -7.69 11.44 9.00
N THR A 102 -7.78 10.99 7.75
CA THR A 102 -7.69 11.85 6.57
C THR A 102 -8.84 12.87 6.55
N HIS A 103 -10.07 12.43 6.80
CA HIS A 103 -11.23 13.31 6.91
C HIS A 103 -11.11 14.30 8.06
N ALA A 104 -10.57 13.88 9.21
CA ALA A 104 -10.36 14.78 10.35
C ALA A 104 -9.30 15.86 10.04
N GLN A 105 -8.20 15.49 9.38
CA GLN A 105 -7.16 16.44 8.94
C GLN A 105 -7.70 17.41 7.90
N GLU A 106 -8.43 16.91 6.90
CA GLU A 106 -9.06 17.74 5.88
C GLU A 106 -10.06 18.71 6.50
N ARG A 107 -10.92 18.24 7.40
CA ARG A 107 -11.85 19.07 8.15
C ARG A 107 -11.13 20.19 8.89
N ALA A 108 -10.08 19.86 9.64
CA ALA A 108 -9.31 20.85 10.40
C ALA A 108 -8.70 21.92 9.47
N ARG A 109 -8.15 21.50 8.33
CA ARG A 109 -7.60 22.40 7.31
C ARG A 109 -8.67 23.34 6.74
N LEU A 110 -9.81 22.80 6.34
CA LEU A 110 -10.91 23.58 5.75
C LEU A 110 -11.52 24.54 6.77
N ALA A 111 -11.77 24.06 8.00
CA ALA A 111 -12.25 24.88 9.09
C ALA A 111 -11.33 26.08 9.35
N HIS A 112 -10.02 25.85 9.40
CA HIS A 112 -9.04 26.92 9.57
C HIS A 112 -9.07 27.92 8.40
N ALA A 113 -9.11 27.44 7.16
CA ALA A 113 -9.18 28.31 5.98
C ALA A 113 -10.45 29.18 5.97
N ILE A 114 -11.59 28.60 6.36
CA ILE A 114 -12.87 29.31 6.47
C ILE A 114 -12.83 30.35 7.59
N MET A 115 -12.27 30.02 8.75
CA MET A 115 -12.10 31.00 9.82
C MET A 115 -11.25 32.20 9.39
N ASN A 116 -10.19 31.97 8.61
CA ASN A 116 -9.35 33.03 8.06
C ASN A 116 -10.05 33.88 7.00
N LEU A 117 -10.95 33.27 6.20
CA LEU A 117 -11.81 34.03 5.28
C LEU A 117 -12.69 35.02 6.04
N GLY A 118 -13.20 34.64 7.21
CA GLY A 118 -14.04 35.48 8.06
C GLY A 118 -13.29 36.51 8.88
N GLU A 119 -12.00 36.33 9.17
CA GLU A 119 -11.21 37.18 10.08
C GLU A 119 -11.29 38.71 9.86
N PRO A 120 -11.42 39.24 8.63
CA PRO A 120 -11.49 40.68 8.41
C PRO A 120 -12.68 41.38 9.09
N ASP A 121 -13.84 40.72 9.21
CA ASP A 121 -15.06 41.33 9.78
C ASP A 121 -16.17 40.31 10.18
N TYR A 122 -16.02 39.04 9.83
CA TYR A 122 -16.99 37.95 10.02
C TYR A 122 -18.39 38.31 9.50
N HIS A 123 -18.49 38.83 8.28
CA HIS A 123 -19.78 39.14 7.65
C HIS A 123 -20.62 37.87 7.41
N SER A 124 -21.94 38.04 7.30
CA SER A 124 -22.81 36.92 6.93
C SER A 124 -22.57 36.52 5.47
N ILE A 125 -22.49 35.22 5.20
CA ILE A 125 -22.42 34.69 3.83
C ILE A 125 -23.59 33.75 3.57
N ILE A 126 -24.16 33.87 2.38
CA ILE A 126 -25.18 32.95 1.86
C ILE A 126 -24.48 32.07 0.85
N VAL A 127 -24.50 30.75 1.09
CA VAL A 127 -23.85 29.76 0.25
C VAL A 127 -24.95 29.02 -0.51
N ALA A 128 -25.06 29.32 -1.81
CA ALA A 128 -25.97 28.65 -2.73
C ALA A 128 -25.14 27.83 -3.72
N ASP A 129 -25.24 26.51 -3.62
CA ASP A 129 -24.66 25.58 -4.58
C ASP A 129 -25.77 25.02 -5.48
N ALA A 130 -25.49 24.87 -6.77
CA ALA A 130 -26.44 24.44 -7.79
C ALA A 130 -26.98 23.00 -7.57
N GLY A 131 -26.45 22.26 -6.60
CA GLY A 131 -26.88 20.89 -6.25
C GLY A 131 -27.07 20.58 -4.76
N HIS A 132 -26.82 21.53 -3.85
CA HIS A 132 -26.94 21.31 -2.39
C HIS A 132 -27.92 22.29 -1.74
N SER A 133 -28.38 21.96 -0.53
CA SER A 133 -29.25 22.83 0.28
C SER A 133 -28.56 24.17 0.56
N GLU A 134 -29.22 25.27 0.23
CA GLU A 134 -28.77 26.63 0.57
C GLU A 134 -28.60 26.76 2.08
N PHE A 135 -27.46 27.31 2.51
CA PHE A 135 -27.21 27.58 3.92
C PHE A 135 -26.54 28.94 4.13
N VAL A 136 -26.72 29.47 5.34
CA VAL A 136 -26.24 30.80 5.72
C VAL A 136 -25.31 30.67 6.91
N ILE A 137 -24.12 31.28 6.82
CA ILE A 137 -23.28 31.55 7.98
C ILE A 137 -23.63 32.95 8.45
N LEU A 138 -24.16 33.06 9.66
CA LEU A 138 -24.49 34.35 10.26
C LEU A 138 -23.21 35.13 10.59
N GLY A 139 -23.33 36.44 10.65
CA GLY A 139 -22.21 37.29 11.01
C GLY A 139 -21.75 37.09 12.46
N GLY A 140 -20.46 37.33 12.71
CA GLY A 140 -19.83 37.23 14.02
C GLY A 140 -19.00 35.96 14.22
N ARG A 141 -17.89 36.09 14.94
CA ARG A 141 -16.90 35.01 15.15
C ARG A 141 -17.52 33.72 15.70
N ASP A 142 -18.43 33.83 16.66
CA ASP A 142 -19.06 32.67 17.30
C ASP A 142 -19.94 31.88 16.33
N ALA A 143 -20.60 32.56 15.38
CA ALA A 143 -21.40 31.90 14.36
C ALA A 143 -20.51 31.14 13.35
N TRP A 144 -19.39 31.74 12.96
CA TRP A 144 -18.39 31.10 12.10
C TRP A 144 -17.71 29.90 12.77
N GLN A 145 -17.35 30.02 14.05
CA GLN A 145 -16.80 28.92 14.83
C GLN A 145 -17.83 27.80 14.99
N GLY A 146 -19.06 28.13 15.41
CA GLY A 146 -20.13 27.16 15.57
C GLY A 146 -20.48 26.44 14.27
N PHE A 147 -20.39 27.15 13.13
CA PHE A 147 -20.53 26.53 11.82
C PHE A 147 -19.36 25.58 11.52
N THR A 148 -18.11 26.02 11.62
CA THR A 148 -16.94 25.18 11.28
C THR A 148 -16.80 23.93 12.17
N GLU A 149 -17.28 24.00 13.41
CA GLU A 149 -17.34 22.85 14.34
C GLU A 149 -18.41 21.83 13.97
N LYS A 150 -19.58 22.26 13.45
CA LYS A 150 -20.77 21.41 13.28
C LYS A 150 -21.13 21.07 11.83
N ALA A 151 -20.64 21.85 10.86
CA ALA A 151 -20.93 21.64 9.44
C ALA A 151 -20.45 20.27 8.96
N SER A 152 -21.09 19.68 7.95
CA SER A 152 -20.58 18.48 7.30
C SER A 152 -19.26 18.79 6.56
N LEU A 153 -18.47 17.76 6.25
CA LEU A 153 -17.26 17.97 5.45
C LEU A 153 -17.58 18.55 4.06
N GLU A 154 -18.71 18.15 3.48
CA GLU A 154 -19.20 18.67 2.20
C GLU A 154 -19.47 20.17 2.26
N HIS A 155 -20.18 20.66 3.29
CA HIS A 155 -20.42 22.09 3.45
C HIS A 155 -19.11 22.91 3.56
N LEU A 156 -18.11 22.37 4.25
CA LEU A 156 -16.79 23.01 4.35
C LEU A 156 -16.07 23.05 2.99
N ARG A 157 -16.16 21.97 2.19
CA ARG A 157 -15.60 21.92 0.84
C ARG A 157 -16.28 22.93 -0.09
N THR A 158 -17.62 22.98 -0.08
CA THR A 158 -18.40 23.94 -0.89
C THR A 158 -17.97 25.39 -0.64
N ILE A 159 -17.79 25.79 0.63
CA ILE A 159 -17.32 27.15 0.94
C ILE A 159 -15.89 27.37 0.42
N TYR A 160 -15.00 26.40 0.65
CA TYR A 160 -13.62 26.52 0.21
C TYR A 160 -13.53 26.69 -1.31
N GLU A 161 -14.27 25.88 -2.07
CA GLU A 161 -14.32 25.93 -3.53
C GLU A 161 -14.92 27.23 -4.07
N LEU A 162 -16.01 27.71 -3.48
CA LEU A 162 -16.71 28.91 -3.96
C LEU A 162 -16.01 30.22 -3.59
N TYR A 163 -15.38 30.29 -2.41
CA TYR A 163 -14.90 31.57 -1.86
C TYR A 163 -13.38 31.62 -1.68
N ILE A 164 -12.73 30.53 -1.26
CA ILE A 164 -11.32 30.56 -0.86
C ILE A 164 -10.40 30.22 -2.05
N GLU A 165 -10.71 29.14 -2.77
CA GLU A 165 -9.90 28.67 -3.88
C GLU A 165 -9.73 29.73 -4.99
N PRO A 166 -10.76 30.52 -5.39
CA PRO A 166 -10.59 31.58 -6.38
C PRO A 166 -9.64 32.68 -5.90
N ILE A 167 -9.63 33.00 -4.60
CA ILE A 167 -8.72 33.98 -4.01
C ILE A 167 -7.28 33.48 -4.10
N GLU A 168 -7.02 32.25 -3.67
CA GLU A 168 -5.69 31.63 -3.70
C GLU A 168 -5.16 31.53 -5.14
N ARG A 169 -5.98 31.08 -6.09
CA ARG A 169 -5.62 31.03 -7.52
C ARG A 169 -5.24 32.41 -8.07
N ASN A 170 -5.97 33.46 -7.69
CA ASN A 170 -5.69 34.83 -8.13
C ASN A 170 -4.41 35.39 -7.52
N GLN A 171 -4.12 35.10 -6.25
CA GLN A 171 -2.87 35.48 -5.60
C GLN A 171 -1.66 34.79 -6.25
N LEU A 172 -1.76 33.49 -6.54
CA LEU A 172 -0.72 32.73 -7.24
C LEU A 172 -0.43 33.27 -8.65
N LYS A 173 -1.47 33.70 -9.39
CA LYS A 173 -1.28 34.33 -10.70
C LYS A 173 -0.52 35.65 -10.59
N ARG A 174 -0.83 36.47 -9.59
CA ARG A 174 -0.14 37.76 -9.35
C ARG A 174 1.32 37.56 -8.97
N ALA A 175 1.61 36.59 -8.11
CA ALA A 175 2.98 36.28 -7.67
C ALA A 175 3.89 35.74 -8.79
N LYS A 176 3.33 35.18 -9.86
CA LYS A 176 4.10 34.73 -11.04
C LYS A 176 4.38 35.84 -12.06
N GLN A 177 3.74 36.99 -11.91
CA GLN A 177 3.88 38.14 -12.81
C GLN A 177 4.82 39.23 -12.26
N SER A 178 5.20 39.12 -10.98
CA SER A 178 6.22 39.91 -10.29
C SER A 178 7.59 39.23 -10.33
#